data_AF-A0A2M7Z050-F1
#
_entry.id   AF-A0A2M7Z050-F1
#
_cell.length_a   1.000
_cell.length_b   1.000
_cell.length_c   1.000
_cell.angle_alpha   90.00
_cell.angle_beta   90.00
_cell.angle_gamma   90.00
#
_symmetry.space_group_name_H-M   'P 1'
#
loop_
_entity.id
_entity.type
_entity.pdbx_description
1 polymer ?
#
loop_
_entity_poly.entity_id
_entity_poly.type
_entity_poly.pdbx_seq_one_letter_code
_entity_poly.pdbx_strand_id
1 'polypeptide(L)'
;MFIFAIPLMDLVAVTMQRLLSGGSPFKADRQHVHHKLLALGFAHQQVVVILYGLQLLLVLMAYASRWSSDGFLMGMYLLVLAGLGTFYYIVSSGRLRQDVIRGWSTGVLYWRTWVDSNQWLSQWCLYGLLVGMMGFFLLGVLSSFSIPTEISNLSLGLVGLVFVGTLGNAKSILLTTRMALYLGSTFVLYVAEHVLVEAASPLAGLFQGFFVLLIIGLLLAIHLDKDKRFQPNPMDYLLLLLAIAIPGLLTIQLGMMDVGEMMAKLIILFFVCEVLLQAFSSKVRQLGYVSGMVLLCLAFRVFW
;
A
#
# COMPACT_ATOMS: atom_id res chain seq x y z
N MET A 1 -23.26 -6.52 -7.77
CA MET A 1 -22.89 -7.44 -8.87
C MET A 1 -21.41 -7.37 -9.21
N PHE A 2 -20.81 -6.18 -9.39
CA PHE A 2 -19.40 -6.01 -9.79
C PHE A 2 -18.34 -6.62 -8.85
N ILE A 3 -18.57 -6.65 -7.53
CA ILE A 3 -17.60 -7.23 -6.56
C ILE A 3 -17.35 -8.72 -6.83
N PHE A 4 -18.38 -9.45 -7.29
CA PHE A 4 -18.29 -10.87 -7.59
C PHE A 4 -17.93 -11.17 -9.05
N ALA A 5 -17.73 -10.15 -9.90
CA ALA A 5 -17.52 -10.37 -11.34
C ALA A 5 -16.27 -11.22 -11.62
N ILE A 6 -15.14 -10.97 -10.95
CA ILE A 6 -13.91 -11.76 -11.15
C ILE A 6 -14.07 -13.18 -10.58
N PRO A 7 -14.46 -13.40 -9.31
CA PRO A 7 -14.60 -14.76 -8.76
C PRO A 7 -15.67 -15.58 -9.47
N LEU A 8 -16.81 -14.98 -9.82
CA LEU A 8 -17.88 -15.66 -10.53
C LEU A 8 -17.45 -16.04 -11.95
N MET A 9 -16.74 -15.13 -12.64
CA MET A 9 -16.24 -15.44 -13.97
C MET A 9 -15.14 -16.51 -13.93
N ASP A 10 -14.21 -16.47 -12.97
CA ASP A 10 -13.19 -17.51 -12.83
C ASP A 10 -13.84 -18.88 -12.52
N LEU A 11 -14.87 -18.90 -11.67
CA LEU A 11 -15.67 -20.10 -11.42
C LEU A 11 -16.36 -20.60 -12.69
N VAL A 12 -17.11 -19.75 -13.39
CA VAL A 12 -17.87 -20.13 -14.60
C VAL A 12 -16.93 -20.56 -15.74
N ALA A 13 -15.85 -19.82 -15.99
CA ALA A 13 -14.89 -20.10 -17.05
C ALA A 13 -14.16 -21.44 -16.85
N VAL A 14 -13.74 -21.73 -15.63
CA VAL A 14 -13.09 -23.01 -15.29
C VAL A 14 -14.09 -24.16 -15.39
N THR A 15 -15.33 -23.97 -14.91
CA THR A 15 -16.36 -25.02 -14.95
C THR A 15 -16.81 -25.33 -16.39
N MET A 16 -16.98 -24.29 -17.23
CA MET A 16 -17.38 -24.42 -18.63
C MET A 16 -16.29 -25.06 -19.48
N GLN A 17 -15.02 -24.69 -19.28
CA GLN A 17 -13.91 -25.33 -19.99
C GLN A 17 -13.81 -26.84 -19.66
N ARG A 18 -14.10 -27.23 -18.41
CA ARG A 18 -14.10 -28.63 -17.98
C ARG A 18 -15.23 -29.44 -18.59
N LEU A 19 -16.44 -28.87 -18.65
CA LEU A 19 -17.59 -29.49 -19.32
C LEU A 19 -17.29 -29.75 -20.79
N LEU A 20 -16.66 -28.79 -21.47
CA LEU A 20 -16.26 -28.93 -22.88
C LEU A 20 -15.10 -29.92 -23.08
N SER A 21 -14.25 -30.13 -22.08
CA SER A 21 -13.16 -31.13 -22.12
C SER A 21 -13.54 -32.50 -21.51
N GLY A 22 -14.82 -32.72 -21.19
CA GLY A 22 -15.33 -33.99 -20.64
C GLY A 22 -14.89 -34.31 -19.20
N GLY A 23 -14.39 -33.32 -18.44
CA GLY A 23 -13.86 -33.50 -17.09
C GLY A 23 -14.90 -33.24 -15.98
N SER A 24 -14.72 -33.86 -14.81
CA SER A 24 -15.62 -33.67 -13.66
C SER A 24 -15.46 -32.27 -13.01
N PRO A 25 -16.56 -31.59 -12.65
CA PRO A 25 -16.54 -30.23 -12.09
C PRO A 25 -15.95 -30.13 -10.67
N PHE A 26 -15.83 -31.23 -9.92
CA PHE A 26 -15.45 -31.24 -8.50
C PHE A 26 -14.00 -31.65 -8.20
N LYS A 27 -13.13 -31.82 -9.21
CA LYS A 27 -11.70 -32.07 -8.96
C LYS A 27 -10.94 -30.76 -8.73
N ALA A 28 -10.09 -30.74 -7.70
CA ALA A 28 -9.17 -29.64 -7.43
C ALA A 28 -8.15 -29.52 -8.58
N ASP A 29 -8.05 -28.34 -9.21
CA ASP A 29 -7.17 -28.15 -10.37
C ASP A 29 -6.51 -26.76 -10.41
N ARG A 30 -5.42 -26.65 -11.16
CA ARG A 30 -4.48 -25.51 -11.24
C ARG A 30 -4.73 -24.59 -12.45
N GLN A 31 -5.96 -24.50 -12.94
CA GLN A 31 -6.29 -23.76 -14.18
C GLN A 31 -6.88 -22.35 -13.98
N HIS A 32 -6.71 -21.76 -12.81
CA HIS A 32 -7.17 -20.39 -12.55
C HIS A 32 -6.44 -19.37 -13.43
N VAL A 33 -7.07 -18.22 -13.66
CA VAL A 33 -6.50 -17.09 -14.42
C VAL A 33 -5.06 -16.76 -14.00
N HIS A 34 -4.76 -16.88 -12.70
CA HIS A 34 -3.41 -16.71 -12.17
C HIS A 34 -2.37 -17.63 -12.82
N HIS A 35 -2.65 -18.93 -12.95
CA HIS A 35 -1.73 -19.90 -13.55
C HIS A 35 -1.64 -19.75 -15.07
N LYS A 36 -2.74 -19.35 -15.74
CA LYS A 36 -2.70 -19.04 -17.17
C LYS A 36 -1.80 -17.84 -17.47
N LEU A 37 -1.85 -16.80 -16.64
CA LEU A 37 -0.95 -15.65 -16.75
C LEU A 37 0.51 -16.03 -16.46
N LEU A 38 0.76 -16.90 -15.46
CA LEU A 38 2.11 -17.45 -15.24
C LEU A 38 2.61 -18.25 -16.45
N ALA A 39 1.76 -19.07 -17.07
CA ALA A 39 2.10 -19.86 -18.26
C ALA A 39 2.40 -18.98 -19.50
N LEU A 40 1.87 -17.75 -19.53
CA LEU A 40 2.18 -16.74 -20.56
C LEU A 40 3.52 -16.03 -20.34
N GLY A 41 4.22 -16.29 -19.23
CA GLY A 41 5.54 -15.74 -18.93
C GLY A 41 5.55 -14.54 -17.99
N PHE A 42 4.42 -14.18 -17.37
CA PHE A 42 4.38 -13.16 -16.32
C PHE A 42 5.04 -13.67 -15.03
N ALA A 43 5.72 -12.78 -14.31
CA ALA A 43 6.20 -13.08 -12.97
C ALA A 43 5.04 -13.12 -11.97
N HIS A 44 5.16 -13.92 -10.90
CA HIS A 44 4.11 -14.06 -9.89
C HIS A 44 3.63 -12.70 -9.33
N GLN A 45 4.55 -11.79 -9.03
CA GLN A 45 4.23 -10.44 -8.54
C GLN A 45 3.44 -9.62 -9.58
N GLN A 46 3.77 -9.71 -10.86
CA GLN A 46 3.05 -9.02 -11.94
C GLN A 46 1.62 -9.53 -12.04
N VAL A 47 1.43 -10.85 -11.96
CA VAL A 47 0.08 -11.44 -12.00
C VAL A 47 -0.78 -10.95 -10.83
N VAL A 48 -0.22 -10.89 -9.63
CA VAL A 48 -0.93 -10.39 -8.43
C VAL A 48 -1.35 -8.93 -8.60
N VAL A 49 -0.43 -8.06 -9.03
CA VAL A 49 -0.71 -6.62 -9.26
C VAL A 49 -1.77 -6.43 -10.33
N ILE A 50 -1.72 -7.19 -11.44
CA ILE A 50 -2.73 -7.13 -12.50
C ILE A 50 -4.10 -7.51 -11.96
N LEU A 51 -4.19 -8.62 -11.20
CA LEU A 51 -5.46 -9.09 -10.66
C LEU A 51 -6.06 -8.10 -9.65
N TYR A 52 -5.25 -7.54 -8.75
CA TYR A 52 -5.71 -6.52 -7.82
C TYR A 52 -6.08 -5.20 -8.51
N GLY A 53 -5.32 -4.79 -9.52
CA GLY A 53 -5.65 -3.63 -10.35
C GLY A 53 -6.99 -3.79 -11.08
N LEU A 54 -7.23 -4.95 -11.67
CA LEU A 54 -8.50 -5.28 -12.33
C LEU A 54 -9.67 -5.24 -11.31
N GLN A 55 -9.49 -5.87 -10.14
CA GLN A 55 -10.51 -5.87 -9.08
C GLN A 55 -10.80 -4.44 -8.63
N LEU A 56 -9.78 -3.61 -8.44
CA LEU A 56 -9.96 -2.22 -8.04
C LEU A 56 -10.73 -1.43 -9.09
N LEU A 57 -10.35 -1.57 -10.35
CA LEU A 57 -11.02 -0.90 -11.46
C LEU A 57 -12.51 -1.24 -11.49
N LEU A 58 -12.86 -2.51 -11.28
CA LEU A 58 -14.27 -2.93 -11.20
C LEU A 58 -14.99 -2.32 -9.99
N VAL A 59 -14.33 -2.23 -8.84
CA VAL A 59 -14.90 -1.57 -7.64
C VAL A 59 -15.11 -0.08 -7.90
N LEU A 60 -14.15 0.61 -8.51
CA LEU A 60 -14.24 2.03 -8.85
C LEU A 60 -15.33 2.28 -9.89
N MET A 61 -15.44 1.44 -10.92
CA MET A 61 -16.53 1.51 -11.90
C MET A 61 -17.88 1.34 -11.22
N ALA A 62 -18.03 0.35 -10.35
CA ALA A 62 -19.27 0.12 -9.61
C ALA A 62 -19.64 1.28 -8.68
N TYR A 63 -18.65 1.86 -8.02
CA TYR A 63 -18.83 3.03 -7.16
C TYR A 63 -19.26 4.26 -7.97
N ALA A 64 -18.60 4.54 -9.09
CA ALA A 64 -18.93 5.65 -9.98
C ALA A 64 -20.33 5.50 -10.59
N SER A 65 -20.75 4.28 -10.93
CA SER A 65 -22.06 4.01 -11.52
C SER A 65 -23.18 3.85 -10.49
N ARG A 66 -22.94 4.04 -9.18
CA ARG A 66 -23.92 3.72 -8.12
C ARG A 66 -25.26 4.45 -8.22
N TRP A 67 -25.29 5.59 -8.90
CA TRP A 67 -26.48 6.41 -9.11
C TRP A 67 -27.10 6.24 -10.51
N SER A 68 -26.57 5.33 -11.31
CA SER A 68 -27.07 5.06 -12.67
C SER A 68 -28.29 4.16 -12.65
N SER A 69 -29.03 4.13 -13.77
CA SER A 69 -30.18 3.23 -13.91
C SER A 69 -29.77 1.75 -13.89
N ASP A 70 -30.66 0.89 -13.40
CA ASP A 70 -30.44 -0.56 -13.33
C ASP A 70 -30.10 -1.16 -14.71
N GLY A 71 -30.71 -0.64 -15.78
CA GLY A 71 -30.42 -1.06 -17.16
C GLY A 71 -28.99 -0.74 -17.58
N PHE A 72 -28.46 0.44 -17.22
CA PHE A 72 -27.06 0.80 -17.48
C PHE A 72 -26.09 -0.10 -16.71
N LEU A 73 -26.39 -0.37 -15.43
CA LEU A 73 -25.57 -1.28 -14.61
C LEU A 73 -25.54 -2.70 -15.18
N MET A 74 -26.68 -3.22 -15.64
CA MET A 74 -26.77 -4.54 -16.28
C MET A 74 -25.96 -4.57 -17.59
N GLY A 75 -26.08 -3.54 -18.43
CA GLY A 75 -25.31 -3.43 -19.67
C GLY A 75 -23.80 -3.40 -19.42
N MET A 76 -23.35 -2.59 -18.46
CA MET A 76 -21.94 -2.51 -18.07
C MET A 76 -21.43 -3.85 -17.52
N TYR A 77 -22.23 -4.55 -16.71
CA TYR A 77 -21.88 -5.87 -16.20
C TYR A 77 -21.73 -6.92 -17.31
N LEU A 78 -22.65 -6.95 -18.27
CA LEU A 78 -22.57 -7.85 -19.44
C LEU A 78 -21.35 -7.54 -20.31
N LEU A 79 -21.00 -6.27 -20.49
CA LEU A 79 -19.79 -5.86 -21.20
C LEU A 79 -18.52 -6.34 -20.50
N VAL A 80 -18.44 -6.20 -19.17
CA VAL A 80 -17.31 -6.73 -18.39
C VAL A 80 -17.21 -8.25 -18.53
N LEU A 81 -18.32 -8.98 -18.42
CA LEU A 81 -18.33 -10.44 -18.61
C LEU A 81 -17.89 -10.84 -20.03
N ALA A 82 -18.37 -10.14 -21.06
CA ALA A 82 -17.96 -10.38 -22.44
C ALA A 82 -16.47 -10.07 -22.65
N GLY A 83 -15.97 -8.98 -22.09
CA GLY A 83 -14.55 -8.60 -22.15
C GLY A 83 -13.64 -9.61 -21.46
N LEU A 84 -14.00 -10.06 -20.26
CA LEU A 84 -13.20 -11.08 -19.57
C LEU A 84 -13.33 -12.46 -20.23
N GLY A 85 -14.50 -12.82 -20.75
CA GLY A 85 -14.72 -14.06 -21.49
C GLY A 85 -13.95 -14.12 -22.81
N THR A 86 -13.92 -13.02 -23.56
CA THR A 86 -13.10 -12.89 -24.79
C THR A 86 -11.61 -12.95 -24.46
N PHE A 87 -11.16 -12.25 -23.41
CA PHE A 87 -9.79 -12.36 -22.92
C PHE A 87 -9.43 -13.82 -22.59
N TYR A 88 -10.29 -14.53 -21.86
CA TYR A 88 -10.08 -15.93 -21.51
C TYR A 88 -10.02 -16.84 -22.75
N TYR A 89 -10.90 -16.62 -23.72
CA TYR A 89 -10.92 -17.37 -24.99
C TYR A 89 -9.65 -17.11 -25.82
N ILE A 90 -9.15 -15.88 -25.87
CA ILE A 90 -7.92 -15.53 -26.58
C ILE A 90 -6.70 -16.20 -25.90
N VAL A 91 -6.67 -16.21 -24.57
CA VAL A 91 -5.62 -16.89 -23.78
C VAL A 91 -5.68 -18.40 -23.97
N SER A 92 -6.87 -19.01 -23.96
CA SER A 92 -7.04 -20.47 -24.10
C SER A 92 -6.84 -20.98 -25.53
N SER A 93 -7.15 -20.17 -26.54
CA SER A 93 -6.95 -20.52 -27.96
C SER A 93 -5.49 -20.45 -28.41
N GLY A 94 -4.56 -20.07 -27.54
CA GLY A 94 -3.13 -19.96 -27.86
C GLY A 94 -2.80 -18.88 -28.90
N ARG A 95 -3.78 -18.02 -29.25
CA ARG A 95 -3.62 -16.95 -30.25
C ARG A 95 -2.78 -15.77 -29.75
N LEU A 96 -2.62 -15.65 -28.43
CA LEU A 96 -1.68 -14.71 -27.84
C LEU A 96 -0.24 -15.15 -28.14
N ARG A 97 0.34 -14.55 -29.19
CA ARG A 97 1.76 -14.67 -29.49
C ARG A 97 2.59 -14.24 -28.27
N GLN A 98 3.37 -15.17 -27.73
CA GLN A 98 4.30 -14.93 -26.62
C GLN A 98 5.26 -13.76 -26.91
N ASP A 99 5.49 -13.44 -28.18
CA ASP A 99 6.36 -12.35 -28.64
C ASP A 99 5.89 -10.96 -28.21
N VAL A 100 4.57 -10.70 -28.18
CA VAL A 100 4.02 -9.39 -27.76
C VAL A 100 4.24 -9.17 -26.25
N ILE A 101 4.12 -10.24 -25.46
CA ILE A 101 4.32 -10.21 -24.01
C ILE A 101 5.81 -10.06 -23.66
N ARG A 102 6.71 -10.70 -24.45
CA ARG A 102 8.16 -10.49 -24.34
C ARG A 102 8.59 -9.07 -24.74
N GLY A 103 7.88 -8.41 -25.66
CA GLY A 103 8.10 -7.00 -25.98
C GLY A 103 7.84 -6.06 -24.80
N TRP A 104 6.77 -6.33 -24.03
CA TRP A 104 6.48 -5.61 -22.78
C TRP A 104 7.53 -5.87 -21.69
N SER A 105 8.02 -7.11 -21.58
CA SER A 105 9.04 -7.44 -20.58
C SER A 105 10.43 -6.87 -20.93
N THR A 106 10.77 -6.73 -22.21
CA THR A 106 12.09 -6.21 -22.64
C THR A 106 12.26 -4.71 -22.38
N GLY A 107 11.21 -3.89 -22.55
CA GLY A 107 11.25 -2.47 -22.17
C GLY A 107 11.38 -2.26 -20.66
N VAL A 108 10.65 -3.06 -19.87
CA VAL A 108 10.79 -3.10 -18.40
C VAL A 108 12.16 -3.62 -17.99
N LEU A 109 12.72 -4.61 -18.69
CA LEU A 109 14.08 -5.11 -18.46
C LEU A 109 15.12 -4.04 -18.73
N TYR A 110 14.99 -3.25 -19.80
CA TYR A 110 15.95 -2.20 -20.12
C TYR A 110 16.01 -1.12 -19.03
N TRP A 111 14.84 -0.60 -18.62
CA TRP A 111 14.75 0.37 -17.51
C TRP A 111 15.31 -0.22 -16.22
N ARG A 112 15.03 -1.50 -15.95
CA ARG A 112 15.56 -2.22 -14.79
C ARG A 112 17.08 -2.40 -14.87
N THR A 113 17.67 -2.68 -16.03
CA THR A 113 19.13 -2.79 -16.18
C THR A 113 19.87 -1.46 -15.98
N TRP A 114 19.27 -0.34 -16.38
CA TRP A 114 19.81 1.00 -16.14
C TRP A 114 19.73 1.39 -14.65
N VAL A 115 18.62 1.07 -14.00
CA VAL A 115 18.48 1.24 -12.55
C VAL A 115 19.45 0.34 -11.77
N ASP A 116 19.63 -0.89 -12.23
CA ASP A 116 20.49 -1.88 -11.62
C ASP A 116 21.97 -1.45 -11.65
N SER A 117 22.39 -0.54 -12.53
CA SER A 117 23.77 -0.03 -12.56
C SER A 117 24.07 0.95 -11.43
N ASN A 118 23.05 1.59 -10.83
CA ASN A 118 23.24 2.71 -9.91
C ASN A 118 22.80 2.38 -8.47
N GLN A 119 23.60 1.56 -7.76
CA GLN A 119 23.37 1.21 -6.35
C GLN A 119 23.24 2.42 -5.40
N TRP A 120 23.90 3.52 -5.75
CA TRP A 120 23.80 4.79 -5.04
C TRP A 120 22.35 5.28 -4.95
N LEU A 121 21.58 5.18 -6.05
CA LEU A 121 20.20 5.69 -6.12
C LEU A 121 19.28 5.02 -5.09
N SER A 122 19.38 3.69 -4.95
CA SER A 122 18.62 2.91 -3.96
C SER A 122 18.94 3.36 -2.53
N GLN A 123 20.22 3.61 -2.23
CA GLN A 123 20.64 4.09 -0.91
C GLN A 123 20.10 5.49 -0.61
N TRP A 124 20.12 6.42 -1.57
CA TRP A 124 19.54 7.76 -1.38
C TRP A 124 18.03 7.75 -1.24
N CYS A 125 17.32 6.85 -1.92
CA CYS A 125 15.89 6.68 -1.68
C CYS A 125 15.61 6.22 -0.25
N LEU A 126 16.38 5.25 0.28
CA LEU A 126 16.23 4.80 1.66
C LEU A 126 16.58 5.88 2.69
N TYR A 127 17.68 6.62 2.48
CA TYR A 127 18.02 7.76 3.34
C TYR A 127 16.99 8.88 3.23
N GLY A 128 16.45 9.15 2.04
CA GLY A 128 15.37 10.10 1.82
C GLY A 128 14.10 9.72 2.57
N LEU A 129 13.72 8.44 2.57
CA LEU A 129 12.61 7.94 3.38
C LEU A 129 12.88 8.07 4.88
N LEU A 130 14.11 7.80 5.33
CA LEU A 130 14.50 7.95 6.74
C LEU A 130 14.43 9.42 7.18
N VAL A 131 15.02 10.33 6.40
CA VAL A 131 14.99 11.78 6.66
C VAL A 131 13.56 12.30 6.59
N GLY A 132 12.77 11.84 5.63
CA GLY A 132 11.36 12.17 5.51
C GLY A 132 10.57 11.75 6.75
N MET A 133 10.72 10.50 7.20
CA MET A 133 10.08 9.99 8.42
C MET A 133 10.50 10.79 9.66
N MET A 134 11.80 11.11 9.77
CA MET A 134 12.30 11.91 10.88
C MET A 134 11.75 13.33 10.85
N GLY A 135 11.70 13.95 9.68
CA GLY A 135 11.12 15.28 9.47
C GLY A 135 9.64 15.30 9.80
N PHE A 136 8.89 14.26 9.43
CA PHE A 136 7.49 14.11 9.80
C PHE A 136 7.28 14.10 11.32
N PHE A 137 8.06 13.28 12.04
CA PHE A 137 8.01 13.24 13.49
C PHE A 137 8.42 14.57 14.13
N LEU A 138 9.47 15.21 13.63
CA LEU A 138 9.91 16.52 14.12
C LEU A 138 8.85 17.60 13.89
N LEU A 139 8.20 17.62 12.72
CA LEU A 139 7.08 18.55 12.46
C LEU A 139 5.93 18.34 13.45
N GLY A 140 5.63 17.09 13.79
CA GLY A 140 4.66 16.75 14.84
C GLY A 140 5.04 17.24 16.24
N VAL A 141 6.34 17.22 16.56
CA VAL A 141 6.86 17.71 17.85
C VAL A 141 6.97 19.24 17.87
N LEU A 142 7.18 19.89 16.72
CA LEU A 142 7.35 21.34 16.62
C LEU A 142 6.01 22.08 16.49
N SER A 143 4.92 21.43 16.08
CA SER A 143 3.61 22.07 15.89
C SER A 143 2.96 22.57 17.21
N SER A 144 3.09 23.87 17.54
CA SER A 144 2.80 24.53 18.84
C SER A 144 1.36 24.48 19.39
N PHE A 145 0.62 23.39 19.27
CA PHE A 145 -0.81 23.33 19.61
C PHE A 145 -1.13 22.33 20.72
N SER A 146 -2.18 22.63 21.48
CA SER A 146 -2.62 21.88 22.66
C SER A 146 -3.06 20.46 22.29
N ILE A 147 -2.23 19.48 22.65
CA ILE A 147 -2.52 18.06 22.43
C ILE A 147 -3.58 17.60 23.45
N PRO A 148 -4.62 16.85 23.05
CA PRO A 148 -5.54 16.22 23.99
C PRO A 148 -4.80 15.39 25.05
N THR A 149 -5.20 15.51 26.31
CA THR A 149 -4.56 14.81 27.45
C THR A 149 -4.52 13.29 27.27
N GLU A 150 -5.49 12.73 26.56
CA GLU A 150 -5.55 11.30 26.24
C GLU A 150 -4.37 10.84 25.35
N ILE A 151 -4.03 11.61 24.32
CA ILE A 151 -2.92 11.26 23.40
C ILE A 151 -1.58 11.34 24.14
N SER A 152 -1.41 12.32 25.03
CA SER A 152 -0.21 12.40 25.86
C SER A 152 -0.06 11.20 26.79
N ASN A 153 -1.11 10.82 27.52
CA ASN A 153 -1.07 9.65 28.40
C ASN A 153 -0.75 8.35 27.63
N LEU A 154 -1.35 8.17 26.44
CA LEU A 154 -1.05 7.04 25.57
C LEU A 154 0.41 7.06 25.08
N SER A 155 0.92 8.23 24.67
CA SER A 155 2.31 8.36 24.23
C SER A 155 3.30 8.04 25.37
N LEU A 156 3.03 8.46 26.60
CA LEU A 156 3.85 8.16 27.78
C LEU A 156 3.87 6.65 28.08
N GLY A 157 2.70 5.99 27.96
CA GLY A 157 2.61 4.53 28.04
C GLY A 157 3.44 3.82 26.98
N LEU A 158 3.45 4.32 25.74
CA LEU A 158 4.27 3.78 24.66
C LEU A 158 5.76 3.99 24.87
N VAL A 159 6.20 5.12 25.45
CA VAL A 159 7.60 5.34 25.84
C VAL A 159 8.05 4.26 26.84
N GLY A 160 7.23 4.00 27.86
CA GLY A 160 7.48 2.94 28.83
C GLY A 160 7.58 1.56 28.17
N LEU A 161 6.67 1.27 27.23
CA LEU A 161 6.68 0.02 26.46
C LEU A 161 7.94 -0.13 25.61
N VAL A 162 8.38 0.93 24.92
CA VAL A 162 9.64 0.92 24.15
C VAL A 162 10.83 0.68 25.06
N PHE A 163 10.90 1.40 26.19
CA PHE A 163 11.99 1.28 27.15
C PHE A 163 12.11 -0.16 27.68
N VAL A 164 11.00 -0.74 28.17
CA VAL A 164 10.96 -2.13 28.63
C VAL A 164 11.32 -3.10 27.49
N GLY A 165 10.81 -2.86 26.28
CA GLY A 165 11.11 -3.68 25.11
C GLY A 165 12.58 -3.67 24.70
N THR A 166 13.28 -2.54 24.86
CA THR A 166 14.71 -2.44 24.55
C THR A 166 15.60 -3.26 25.47
N LEU A 167 15.11 -3.62 26.67
CA LEU A 167 15.80 -4.49 27.64
C LEU A 167 15.61 -5.98 27.35
N GLY A 168 14.67 -6.34 26.46
CA GLY A 168 14.34 -7.72 26.13
C GLY A 168 15.14 -8.32 24.97
N ASN A 169 14.67 -9.48 24.49
CA ASN A 169 15.23 -10.18 23.34
C ASN A 169 15.05 -9.39 22.03
N ALA A 170 15.83 -9.72 20.98
CA ALA A 170 15.73 -9.06 19.66
C ALA A 170 14.30 -9.00 19.09
N LYS A 171 13.49 -10.05 19.31
CA LYS A 171 12.06 -10.07 18.94
C LYS A 171 11.22 -9.03 19.70
N SER A 172 11.50 -8.84 20.99
CA SER A 172 10.83 -7.84 21.82
C SER A 172 11.20 -6.43 21.36
N ILE A 173 12.49 -6.16 21.13
CA ILE A 173 12.96 -4.87 20.60
C ILE A 173 12.28 -4.54 19.26
N LEU A 174 12.19 -5.51 18.35
CA LEU A 174 11.53 -5.32 17.06
C LEU A 174 10.04 -5.02 17.22
N LEU A 175 9.33 -5.80 18.06
CA LEU A 175 7.90 -5.61 18.29
C LEU A 175 7.60 -4.24 18.90
N THR A 176 8.33 -3.86 19.96
CA THR A 176 8.09 -2.59 20.66
C THR A 176 8.44 -1.38 19.79
N THR A 177 9.53 -1.47 19.01
CA THR A 177 9.89 -0.43 18.05
C THR A 177 8.84 -0.28 16.96
N ARG A 178 8.31 -1.40 16.42
CA ARG A 178 7.24 -1.37 15.41
C ARG A 178 5.96 -0.71 15.95
N MET A 179 5.53 -1.09 17.15
CA MET A 179 4.35 -0.49 17.79
C MET A 179 4.53 1.00 18.02
N ALA A 180 5.71 1.43 18.46
CA ALA A 180 6.01 2.84 18.68
C ALA A 180 6.02 3.66 17.39
N LEU A 181 6.57 3.11 16.30
CA LEU A 181 6.57 3.79 15.01
C LEU A 181 5.15 3.92 14.43
N TYR A 182 4.33 2.87 14.53
CA TYR A 182 2.96 2.90 13.99
C TYR A 182 2.02 3.78 14.80
N LEU A 183 2.01 3.63 16.12
CA LEU A 183 1.15 4.44 16.98
C LEU A 183 1.65 5.88 17.05
N GLY A 184 2.97 6.09 17.11
CA GLY A 184 3.57 7.42 17.08
C GLY A 184 3.26 8.14 15.77
N SER A 185 3.39 7.48 14.62
CA SER A 185 3.05 8.11 13.34
C SER A 185 1.57 8.43 13.22
N THR A 186 0.70 7.59 13.80
CA THR A 186 -0.74 7.83 13.88
C THR A 186 -1.06 9.06 14.71
N PHE A 187 -0.47 9.19 15.90
CA PHE A 187 -0.69 10.34 16.78
C PHE A 187 -0.17 11.64 16.15
N VAL A 188 1.03 11.61 15.57
CA VAL A 188 1.58 12.77 14.87
C VAL A 188 0.71 13.17 13.67
N LEU A 189 0.27 12.21 12.86
CA LEU A 189 -0.58 12.50 11.72
C LEU A 189 -1.90 13.12 12.15
N TYR A 190 -2.56 12.53 13.15
CA TYR A 190 -3.83 13.02 13.66
C TYR A 190 -3.72 14.47 14.16
N VAL A 191 -2.70 14.79 14.95
CA VAL A 191 -2.46 16.15 15.44
C VAL A 191 -2.11 17.10 14.28
N ALA A 192 -1.24 16.68 13.34
CA ALA A 192 -0.84 17.51 12.21
C ALA A 192 -2.02 17.84 11.29
N GLU A 193 -2.86 16.86 10.97
CA GLU A 193 -3.98 17.02 10.05
C GLU A 193 -5.10 17.88 10.67
N HIS A 194 -5.36 17.75 11.97
CA HIS A 194 -6.35 18.59 12.65
C HIS A 194 -5.97 20.08 12.58
N VAL A 195 -4.68 20.38 12.68
CA VAL A 195 -4.16 21.76 12.66
C VAL A 195 -4.10 22.31 11.23
N LEU A 196 -3.61 21.52 10.28
CA LEU A 196 -3.38 21.98 8.90
C LEU A 196 -4.68 22.27 8.15
N VAL A 197 -5.75 21.55 8.48
CA VAL A 197 -7.08 21.76 7.93
C VAL A 197 -7.69 23.09 8.38
N GLU A 198 -7.41 23.53 9.62
CA GLU A 198 -7.89 24.82 10.14
C GLU A 198 -7.08 26.02 9.61
N ALA A 199 -5.80 25.82 9.29
CA ALA A 199 -4.88 26.92 9.03
C ALA A 199 -4.93 27.52 7.60
N ALA A 200 -5.61 26.88 6.63
CA ALA A 200 -5.73 27.32 5.21
C ALA A 200 -4.45 28.00 4.64
N SER A 201 -3.28 27.46 4.98
CA SER A 201 -1.98 28.11 4.80
C SER A 201 -1.15 27.42 3.71
N PRO A 202 -0.15 28.08 3.11
CA PRO A 202 0.79 27.43 2.20
C PRO A 202 1.48 26.19 2.81
N LEU A 203 1.48 26.08 4.14
CA LEU A 203 2.03 24.95 4.89
C LEU A 203 1.22 23.67 4.67
N ALA A 204 -0.10 23.75 4.43
CA ALA A 204 -0.93 22.60 4.08
C ALA A 204 -0.54 22.01 2.72
N GLY A 205 -0.25 22.87 1.73
CA GLY A 205 0.24 22.42 0.41
C GLY A 205 1.61 21.75 0.49
N LEU A 206 2.52 22.29 1.33
CA LEU A 206 3.82 21.64 1.60
C LEU A 206 3.65 20.28 2.28
N PHE A 207 2.71 20.16 3.21
CA PHE A 207 2.42 18.89 3.87
C PHE A 207 1.86 17.84 2.90
N GLN A 208 0.95 18.22 2.01
CA GLN A 208 0.48 17.33 0.94
C GLN A 208 1.63 16.93 -0.01
N GLY A 209 2.46 17.90 -0.42
CA GLY A 209 3.65 17.65 -1.25
C GLY A 209 4.64 16.69 -0.61
N PHE A 210 4.82 16.76 0.72
CA PHE A 210 5.64 15.83 1.48
C PHE A 210 5.16 14.38 1.35
N PHE A 211 3.86 14.12 1.45
CA PHE A 211 3.31 12.77 1.27
C PHE A 211 3.46 12.26 -0.16
N VAL A 212 3.28 13.12 -1.16
CA VAL A 212 3.53 12.76 -2.57
C VAL A 212 5.00 12.36 -2.77
N LEU A 213 5.94 13.12 -2.18
CA LEU A 213 7.36 12.78 -2.22
C LEU A 213 7.66 11.46 -1.49
N LEU A 214 7.00 11.18 -0.36
CA LEU A 214 7.13 9.89 0.33
C LEU A 214 6.63 8.73 -0.53
N ILE A 215 5.50 8.88 -1.22
CA ILE A 215 4.98 7.85 -2.14
C ILE A 215 5.98 7.58 -3.25
N ILE A 216 6.52 8.63 -3.89
CA ILE A 216 7.50 8.48 -4.96
C ILE A 216 8.77 7.80 -4.42
N GLY A 217 9.28 8.26 -3.29
CA GLY A 217 10.44 7.67 -2.62
C GLY A 217 10.23 6.21 -2.25
N LEU A 218 9.01 5.85 -1.83
CA LEU A 218 8.62 4.50 -1.49
C LEU A 218 8.54 3.59 -2.72
N LEU A 219 7.86 4.04 -3.78
CA LEU A 219 7.77 3.30 -5.04
C LEU A 219 9.16 3.08 -5.64
N LEU A 220 10.02 4.09 -5.60
CA LEU A 220 11.42 3.97 -6.00
C LEU A 220 12.16 2.99 -5.09
N ALA A 221 12.06 3.09 -3.76
CA ALA A 221 12.73 2.16 -2.85
C ALA A 221 12.34 0.69 -3.11
N ILE A 222 11.06 0.42 -3.39
CA ILE A 222 10.58 -0.94 -3.74
C ILE A 222 11.12 -1.39 -5.10
N HIS A 223 11.11 -0.52 -6.11
CA HIS A 223 11.55 -0.88 -7.47
C HIS A 223 13.08 -0.98 -7.61
N LEU A 224 13.84 -0.22 -6.83
CA LEU A 224 15.30 -0.13 -6.89
C LEU A 224 16.00 -1.14 -5.97
N ASP A 225 15.27 -1.92 -5.17
CA ASP A 225 15.89 -2.83 -4.19
C ASP A 225 16.38 -4.14 -4.82
N LYS A 226 17.66 -4.08 -5.23
CA LYS A 226 18.36 -5.14 -5.96
C LYS A 226 18.73 -6.34 -5.08
N ASP A 227 18.94 -6.11 -3.79
CA ASP A 227 19.36 -7.14 -2.82
C ASP A 227 18.21 -8.06 -2.40
N LYS A 228 16.97 -7.82 -2.90
CA LYS A 228 15.74 -8.46 -2.41
C LYS A 228 15.61 -8.36 -0.89
N ARG A 229 16.13 -7.27 -0.29
CA ARG A 229 15.94 -6.98 1.14
C ARG A 229 14.46 -6.79 1.43
N PHE A 230 13.74 -6.25 0.45
CA PHE A 230 12.29 -6.17 0.43
C PHE A 230 11.75 -7.22 -0.53
N GLN A 231 11.09 -8.24 0.03
CA GLN A 231 10.19 -9.09 -0.73
C GLN A 231 8.77 -8.62 -0.42
N PRO A 232 8.23 -7.65 -1.19
CA PRO A 232 6.88 -7.16 -0.94
C PRO A 232 5.90 -8.33 -1.00
N ASN A 233 5.19 -8.51 0.11
CA ASN A 233 4.14 -9.51 0.25
C ASN A 233 3.00 -9.15 -0.73
N PRO A 234 2.28 -10.10 -1.33
CA PRO A 234 1.03 -9.79 -2.03
C PRO A 234 0.12 -8.78 -1.29
N MET A 235 0.05 -8.86 0.03
CA MET A 235 -0.73 -7.91 0.85
C MET A 235 -0.21 -6.47 0.79
N ASP A 236 1.09 -6.28 0.59
CA ASP A 236 1.73 -4.96 0.52
C ASP A 236 1.28 -4.18 -0.72
N TYR A 237 1.20 -4.89 -1.87
CA TYR A 237 0.66 -4.32 -3.10
C TYR A 237 -0.82 -3.95 -2.98
N LEU A 238 -1.59 -4.79 -2.27
CA LEU A 238 -3.00 -4.50 -2.00
C LEU A 238 -3.15 -3.23 -1.14
N LEU A 239 -2.34 -3.09 -0.08
CA LEU A 239 -2.34 -1.91 0.78
C LEU A 239 -1.97 -0.64 0.02
N LEU A 240 -0.95 -0.67 -0.84
CA LEU A 240 -0.55 0.48 -1.67
C LEU A 240 -1.65 0.90 -2.64
N LEU A 241 -2.27 -0.08 -3.31
CA LEU A 241 -3.37 0.16 -4.22
C LEU A 241 -4.61 0.69 -3.47
N LEU A 242 -4.86 0.19 -2.27
CA LEU A 242 -5.93 0.66 -1.38
C LEU A 242 -5.67 2.10 -0.91
N ALA A 243 -4.42 2.47 -0.59
CA ALA A 243 -4.05 3.83 -0.21
C ALA A 243 -4.38 4.85 -1.31
N ILE A 244 -4.26 4.46 -2.59
CA ILE A 244 -4.62 5.32 -3.72
C ILE A 244 -6.15 5.44 -3.86
N ALA A 245 -6.88 4.36 -3.57
CA ALA A 245 -8.32 4.30 -3.82
C ALA A 245 -9.18 4.84 -2.67
N ILE A 246 -8.75 4.65 -1.41
CA ILE A 246 -9.52 5.04 -0.22
C ILE A 246 -9.95 6.51 -0.23
N PRO A 247 -9.10 7.50 -0.57
CA PRO A 247 -9.53 8.90 -0.56
C PRO A 247 -10.74 9.18 -1.46
N GLY A 248 -10.84 8.49 -2.60
CA GLY A 248 -11.98 8.62 -3.51
C GLY A 248 -13.20 7.79 -3.10
N LEU A 249 -13.00 6.69 -2.37
CA LEU A 249 -14.07 5.76 -1.97
C LEU A 249 -14.72 6.15 -0.63
N LEU A 250 -13.90 6.58 0.33
CA LEU A 250 -14.27 6.80 1.71
C LEU A 250 -14.37 8.30 2.01
N THR A 251 -15.36 8.96 1.41
CA THR A 251 -15.62 10.39 1.57
C THR A 251 -16.35 10.70 2.89
N ILE A 252 -15.94 10.07 4.00
CA ILE A 252 -16.50 10.31 5.33
C ILE A 252 -15.80 11.52 5.92
N GLN A 253 -16.55 12.58 6.20
CA GLN A 253 -16.06 13.78 6.85
C GLN A 253 -16.36 13.72 8.35
N LEU A 254 -15.31 13.75 9.17
CA LEU A 254 -15.43 13.93 10.62
C LEU A 254 -15.06 15.38 10.95
N GLY A 255 -16.07 16.24 11.05
CA GLY A 255 -15.85 17.68 11.15
C GLY A 255 -15.22 18.22 9.86
N MET A 256 -14.02 18.78 9.96
CA MET A 256 -13.26 19.29 8.81
C MET A 256 -12.28 18.25 8.22
N MET A 257 -12.13 17.07 8.86
CA MET A 257 -11.15 16.06 8.46
C MET A 257 -11.76 15.06 7.47
N ASP A 258 -11.05 14.83 6.36
CA ASP A 258 -11.36 13.74 5.43
C ASP A 258 -10.69 12.45 5.91
N VAL A 259 -11.50 11.50 6.39
CA VAL A 259 -11.01 10.21 6.91
C VAL A 259 -10.32 9.39 5.82
N GLY A 260 -10.77 9.51 4.57
CA GLY A 260 -10.16 8.80 3.45
C GLY A 260 -8.73 9.26 3.19
N GLU A 261 -8.50 10.58 3.21
CA GLU A 261 -7.17 11.15 3.04
C GLU A 261 -6.23 10.77 4.20
N MET A 262 -6.72 10.83 5.44
CA MET A 262 -5.96 10.43 6.64
C MET A 262 -5.54 8.96 6.56
N MET A 263 -6.46 8.06 6.19
CA MET A 263 -6.17 6.62 6.06
C MET A 263 -5.10 6.34 4.99
N ALA A 264 -5.16 7.02 3.84
CA ALA A 264 -4.15 6.88 2.80
C ALA A 264 -2.75 7.29 3.31
N LYS A 265 -2.66 8.44 4.00
CA LYS A 265 -1.42 8.92 4.61
C LYS A 265 -0.88 7.95 5.67
N LEU A 266 -1.75 7.36 6.51
CA LEU A 266 -1.35 6.32 7.48
C LEU A 266 -0.77 5.09 6.80
N ILE A 267 -1.42 4.58 5.75
CA ILE A 267 -0.92 3.40 5.04
C ILE A 267 0.48 3.66 4.49
N ILE A 268 0.71 4.84 3.90
CA ILE A 268 2.03 5.24 3.39
C ILE A 268 3.06 5.30 4.52
N LEU A 269 2.74 5.94 5.65
CA LEU A 269 3.65 6.04 6.80
C LEU A 269 3.99 4.66 7.37
N PHE A 270 3.01 3.77 7.51
CA PHE A 270 3.25 2.41 8.00
C PHE A 270 4.15 1.63 7.05
N PHE A 271 3.95 1.81 5.74
CA PHE A 271 4.78 1.16 4.74
C PHE A 271 6.22 1.69 4.77
N VAL A 272 6.40 3.01 4.90
CA VAL A 272 7.72 3.63 5.07
C VAL A 272 8.40 3.10 6.34
N CYS A 273 7.67 2.99 7.45
CA CYS A 273 8.17 2.41 8.69
C CYS A 273 8.63 0.96 8.51
N GLU A 274 7.84 0.13 7.84
CA GLU A 274 8.18 -1.29 7.61
C GLU A 274 9.40 -1.44 6.69
N VAL A 275 9.48 -0.62 5.64
CA VAL A 275 10.66 -0.54 4.76
C VAL A 275 11.89 -0.12 5.57
N LEU A 276 11.80 0.91 6.42
CA LEU A 276 12.93 1.35 7.24
C LEU A 276 13.35 0.28 8.27
N LEU A 277 12.40 -0.41 8.90
CA LEU A 277 12.68 -1.50 9.86
C LEU A 277 13.40 -2.66 9.19
N GLN A 278 13.01 -3.04 7.98
CA GLN A 278 13.65 -4.10 7.22
C GLN A 278 15.03 -3.68 6.68
N ALA A 279 15.16 -2.46 6.14
CA ALA A 279 16.44 -1.94 5.63
C ALA A 279 17.50 -1.81 6.74
N PHE A 280 17.08 -1.33 7.91
CA PHE A 280 17.96 -1.05 9.05
C PHE A 280 17.76 -2.08 10.18
N SER A 281 17.54 -3.34 9.82
CA SER A 281 17.32 -4.45 10.78
C SER A 281 18.43 -4.58 11.84
N SER A 282 19.68 -4.23 11.50
CA SER A 282 20.82 -4.23 12.43
C SER A 282 20.83 -3.04 13.41
N LYS A 283 20.11 -1.96 13.07
CA LYS A 283 20.02 -0.71 13.84
C LYS A 283 18.63 -0.47 14.42
N VAL A 284 17.79 -1.52 14.52
CA VAL A 284 16.42 -1.42 15.06
C VAL A 284 16.39 -0.80 16.46
N ARG A 285 17.40 -1.07 17.29
CA ARG A 285 17.50 -0.44 18.62
C ARG A 285 17.66 1.09 18.54
N GLN A 286 18.42 1.61 17.57
CA GLN A 286 18.59 3.05 17.37
C GLN A 286 17.29 3.69 16.87
N LEU A 287 16.58 3.02 15.94
CA LEU A 287 15.25 3.43 15.49
C LEU A 287 14.24 3.47 16.65
N GLY A 288 14.30 2.50 17.56
CA GLY A 288 13.48 2.46 18.78
C GLY A 288 13.76 3.62 19.74
N TYR A 289 15.03 3.98 19.96
CA TYR A 289 15.35 5.14 20.79
C TYR A 289 14.86 6.45 20.18
N VAL A 290 15.00 6.61 18.87
CA VAL A 290 14.50 7.78 18.14
C VAL A 290 12.98 7.88 18.26
N SER A 291 12.23 6.81 17.98
CA SER A 291 10.77 6.85 18.09
C SER A 291 10.30 7.05 19.54
N GLY A 292 11.00 6.45 20.51
CA GLY A 292 10.77 6.69 21.93
C GLY A 292 11.01 8.15 22.35
N MET A 293 12.06 8.80 21.83
CA MET A 293 12.35 10.20 22.10
C MET A 293 11.25 11.12 21.54
N VAL A 294 10.77 10.84 20.32
CA VAL A 294 9.65 11.58 19.72
C VAL A 294 8.38 11.43 20.56
N LEU A 295 8.04 10.21 20.97
CA LEU A 295 6.87 9.95 21.83
C LEU A 295 6.99 10.65 23.19
N LEU A 296 8.20 10.69 23.75
CA LEU A 296 8.48 11.40 25.00
C LEU A 296 8.24 12.91 24.82
N CYS A 297 8.75 13.50 23.73
CA CYS A 297 8.49 14.91 23.43
C CYS A 297 6.99 15.21 23.28
N LEU A 298 6.23 14.32 22.64
CA LEU A 298 4.77 14.46 22.53
C LEU A 298 4.08 14.35 23.91
N ALA A 299 4.52 13.44 24.77
CA ALA A 299 3.96 13.24 26.10
C ALA A 299 4.14 14.49 26.98
N PHE A 300 5.36 15.03 27.04
CA PHE A 300 5.67 16.17 27.90
C PHE A 300 5.00 17.48 27.47
N ARG A 301 4.57 17.57 26.22
CA ARG A 301 3.96 18.78 25.67
C ARG A 301 2.56 19.10 26.22
N VAL A 302 1.91 18.18 26.93
CA VAL A 302 0.64 18.49 27.62
C VAL A 302 0.86 19.38 28.86
N PHE A 303 2.08 19.46 29.37
CA PHE A 303 2.41 20.21 30.57
C PHE A 303 2.91 21.65 30.30
N TRP A 304 3.06 22.05 29.03
CA TRP A 304 3.58 23.36 28.59
C TRP A 304 2.72 23.93 27.46
#